data_AF-A0A2M7KYQ6-F1
#
_entry.id   AF-A0A2M7KYQ6-F1
#
_cell.length_a   1.000
_cell.length_b   1.000
_cell.length_c   1.000
_cell.angle_alpha   90.00
_cell.angle_beta   90.00
_cell.angle_gamma   90.00
#
_symmetry.space_group_name_H-M   'P 1'
#
loop_
_entity.id
_entity.type
_entity.pdbx_description
1 polymer ?
#
loop_
_entity_poly.entity_id
_entity_poly.type
_entity_poly.pdbx_seq_one_letter_code
_entity_poly.pdbx_strand_id
1 'polypeptide(L)'
;MSTPTPEPQRLFDLYRRLRDHFGYAPDWWPGSPFDIFVTAVLVQQCDWATAWEALGRLHESGLSSLDDLAAADEDTLADTIRPVAFHATKAERLRSLCRYVVRRHGSVANLLARNRETPVVRGELLSLPGIGEETADAMLSFAGQHPRFVVDAYARRAFMRIGGFGGDRDWWFRAPYHELHDLFYDAIRAELPRYGRCGLNSQAPGFTAALRDVHAQLTELGKHHCLKSAPRCRGQGVAGWKGYFHCVDHCRDGACTECPLWEVCETGRGAA
;
A
#
# COMPACT_ATOMS: atom_id res chain seq x y z
N MET A 1 19.21 -15.42 -14.53
CA MET A 1 17.75 -15.47 -14.32
C MET A 1 17.16 -14.31 -15.09
N SER A 2 16.28 -14.57 -16.06
CA SER A 2 15.75 -13.50 -16.91
C SER A 2 14.72 -12.68 -16.14
N THR A 3 14.85 -11.36 -16.16
CA THR A 3 13.83 -10.43 -15.66
C THR A 3 12.52 -10.70 -16.40
N PRO A 4 11.38 -10.86 -15.69
CA PRO A 4 10.10 -11.03 -16.35
C PRO A 4 9.74 -9.78 -17.16
N THR A 5 9.12 -9.98 -18.31
CA THR A 5 8.58 -8.88 -19.11
C THR A 5 7.18 -8.53 -18.57
N PRO A 6 6.79 -7.25 -18.49
CA PRO A 6 5.41 -6.89 -18.19
C PRO A 6 4.43 -7.63 -19.12
N GLU A 7 3.37 -8.23 -18.56
CA GLU A 7 2.22 -8.79 -19.30
C GLU A 7 0.97 -7.94 -18.98
N PRO A 8 0.78 -6.77 -19.63
CA PRO A 8 -0.22 -5.79 -19.23
C PRO A 8 -1.66 -6.35 -19.22
N GLN A 9 -2.03 -7.11 -20.25
CA GLN A 9 -3.36 -7.72 -20.35
C GLN A 9 -3.63 -8.71 -19.23
N ARG A 10 -2.63 -9.54 -18.89
CA ARG A 10 -2.76 -10.50 -17.80
C ARG A 10 -2.95 -9.81 -16.46
N LEU A 11 -2.17 -8.75 -16.17
CA LEU A 11 -2.36 -7.97 -14.96
C LEU A 11 -3.78 -7.40 -14.89
N PHE A 12 -4.28 -6.83 -16.00
CA PHE A 12 -5.64 -6.31 -16.06
C PHE A 12 -6.70 -7.40 -15.84
N ASP A 13 -6.53 -8.59 -16.40
CA ASP A 13 -7.48 -9.70 -16.22
C ASP A 13 -7.49 -10.22 -14.77
N LEU A 14 -6.31 -10.31 -14.12
CA LEU A 14 -6.20 -10.63 -12.70
C LEU A 14 -6.87 -9.55 -11.85
N TYR A 15 -6.55 -8.28 -12.11
CA TYR A 15 -7.17 -7.14 -11.45
C TYR A 15 -8.68 -7.19 -11.58
N ARG A 16 -9.24 -7.45 -12.77
CA ARG A 16 -10.69 -7.49 -12.96
C ARG A 16 -11.34 -8.59 -12.10
N ARG A 17 -10.76 -9.79 -12.06
CA ARG A 17 -11.26 -10.87 -11.19
C ARG A 17 -11.25 -10.49 -9.71
N LEU A 18 -10.18 -9.82 -9.27
CA LEU A 18 -10.08 -9.32 -7.90
C LEU A 18 -11.12 -8.24 -7.64
N ARG A 19 -11.24 -7.29 -8.55
CA ARG A 19 -12.12 -6.12 -8.46
C ARG A 19 -13.60 -6.48 -8.49
N ASP A 20 -13.98 -7.46 -9.29
CA ASP A 20 -15.33 -8.04 -9.33
C ASP A 20 -15.66 -8.78 -8.02
N HIS A 21 -14.65 -9.35 -7.36
CA HIS A 21 -14.80 -10.03 -6.08
C HIS A 21 -14.86 -9.03 -4.92
N PHE A 22 -13.79 -8.26 -4.67
CA PHE A 22 -13.66 -7.40 -3.50
C PHE A 22 -14.34 -6.03 -3.61
N GLY A 23 -14.82 -5.64 -4.80
CA GLY A 23 -15.48 -4.35 -4.99
C GLY A 23 -14.50 -3.16 -5.01
N TYR A 24 -15.05 -1.94 -4.89
CA TYR A 24 -14.30 -0.68 -5.03
C TYR A 24 -14.16 0.05 -3.71
N ALA A 25 -12.99 0.67 -3.52
CA ALA A 25 -12.67 1.54 -2.41
C ALA A 25 -12.13 2.89 -2.93
N PRO A 26 -12.94 3.96 -3.00
CA PRO A 26 -12.44 5.27 -3.43
C PRO A 26 -11.37 5.83 -2.47
N ASP A 27 -11.55 5.57 -1.17
CA ASP A 27 -10.68 6.04 -0.09
C ASP A 27 -9.96 4.88 0.61
N TRP A 28 -9.40 3.95 -0.18
CA TRP A 28 -8.70 2.75 0.33
C TRP A 28 -7.79 3.02 1.54
N TRP A 29 -6.99 4.08 1.46
CA TRP A 29 -6.27 4.64 2.61
C TRP A 29 -6.92 5.98 2.97
N PRO A 30 -7.80 6.02 3.98
CA PRO A 30 -8.56 7.21 4.32
C PRO A 30 -7.71 8.21 5.12
N GLY A 31 -8.22 9.44 5.24
CA GLY A 31 -7.64 10.50 6.04
C GLY A 31 -7.01 11.64 5.23
N SER A 32 -6.55 12.66 5.96
CA SER A 32 -5.83 13.79 5.39
C SER A 32 -4.44 13.38 4.86
N PRO A 33 -3.76 14.20 4.03
CA PRO A 33 -2.37 13.96 3.68
C PRO A 33 -1.45 13.80 4.90
N PHE A 34 -1.74 14.49 6.00
CA PHE A 34 -1.03 14.32 7.27
C PHE A 34 -1.26 12.92 7.87
N ASP A 35 -2.52 12.49 7.95
CA ASP A 35 -2.91 11.18 8.50
C ASP A 35 -2.21 10.04 7.76
N ILE A 36 -2.24 10.09 6.43
CA ILE A 36 -1.59 9.11 5.55
C ILE A 36 -0.07 9.16 5.72
N PHE A 37 0.51 10.35 5.82
CA PHE A 37 1.94 10.52 6.02
C PHE A 37 2.43 9.92 7.35
N VAL A 38 1.71 10.18 8.44
CA VAL A 38 2.00 9.60 9.77
C VAL A 38 1.82 8.08 9.72
N THR A 39 0.67 7.60 9.23
CA THR A 39 0.37 6.16 9.21
C THR A 39 1.28 5.37 8.26
N ALA A 40 1.81 5.97 7.19
CA ALA A 40 2.80 5.35 6.32
C ALA A 40 4.13 5.02 7.04
N VAL A 41 4.49 5.79 8.09
CA VAL A 41 5.61 5.47 8.98
C VAL A 41 5.20 4.39 9.98
N LEU A 42 4.02 4.53 10.59
CA LEU A 42 3.56 3.63 11.65
C LEU A 42 3.31 2.20 11.15
N VAL A 43 2.83 2.03 9.91
CA VAL A 43 2.51 0.71 9.33
C VAL A 43 3.75 -0.12 8.96
N GLN A 44 4.94 0.47 8.93
CA GLN A 44 6.18 -0.26 8.65
C GLN A 44 6.33 -1.46 9.60
N GLN A 45 6.31 -2.69 9.07
CA GLN A 45 6.36 -3.92 9.89
C GLN A 45 5.30 -3.96 11.02
N CYS A 46 4.16 -3.33 10.80
CA CYS A 46 3.04 -3.30 11.74
C CYS A 46 1.75 -3.62 11.00
N ASP A 47 0.76 -4.16 11.70
CA ASP A 47 -0.57 -4.28 11.11
C ASP A 47 -1.19 -2.89 10.91
N TRP A 48 -1.88 -2.69 9.78
CA TRP A 48 -2.52 -1.42 9.45
C TRP A 48 -3.56 -1.01 10.49
N ALA A 49 -4.35 -1.95 11.04
CA ALA A 49 -5.34 -1.62 12.07
C ALA A 49 -4.68 -1.04 13.32
N THR A 50 -3.54 -1.61 13.74
CA THR A 50 -2.75 -1.08 14.87
C THR A 50 -2.19 0.31 14.57
N ALA A 51 -1.70 0.54 13.35
CA ALA A 51 -1.21 1.85 12.94
C ALA A 51 -2.35 2.90 12.90
N TRP A 52 -3.54 2.49 12.45
CA TRP A 52 -4.73 3.33 12.40
C TRP A 52 -5.27 3.67 13.79
N GLU A 53 -5.34 2.69 14.69
CA GLU A 53 -5.69 2.93 16.10
C GLU A 53 -4.68 3.87 16.79
N ALA A 54 -3.39 3.75 16.46
CA ALA A 54 -2.37 4.66 16.98
C ALA A 54 -2.53 6.10 16.47
N LEU A 55 -2.92 6.30 15.20
CA LEU A 55 -3.28 7.63 14.71
C LEU A 55 -4.46 8.22 15.48
N GLY A 56 -5.48 7.42 15.77
CA GLY A 56 -6.61 7.85 16.61
C GLY A 56 -6.16 8.36 17.98
N ARG A 57 -5.27 7.62 18.65
CA ARG A 57 -4.68 8.02 19.94
C ARG A 57 -3.86 9.30 19.86
N LEU A 58 -3.12 9.50 18.77
CA LEU A 58 -2.39 10.76 18.54
C LEU A 58 -3.36 11.93 18.47
N HIS A 59 -4.44 11.81 17.69
CA HIS A 59 -5.47 12.85 17.58
C HIS A 59 -6.16 13.12 18.92
N GLU A 60 -6.55 12.08 19.65
CA GLU A 60 -7.16 12.19 20.98
C GLU A 60 -6.23 12.88 22.01
N SER A 61 -4.91 12.71 21.84
CA SER A 61 -3.90 13.33 22.70
C SER A 61 -3.49 14.74 22.25
N GLY A 62 -4.15 15.30 21.23
CA GLY A 62 -3.83 16.62 20.67
C GLY A 62 -2.58 16.65 19.76
N LEU A 63 -2.02 15.49 19.41
CA LEU A 63 -0.88 15.35 18.51
C LEU A 63 -1.35 15.22 17.05
N SER A 64 -2.09 16.23 16.57
CA SER A 64 -2.85 16.18 15.31
C SER A 64 -2.26 16.99 14.15
N SER A 65 -1.08 17.57 14.33
CA SER A 65 -0.38 18.33 13.30
C SER A 65 1.12 18.03 13.27
N LEU A 66 1.80 18.50 12.21
CA LEU A 66 3.24 18.40 12.11
C LEU A 66 3.95 19.17 13.24
N ASP A 67 3.44 20.34 13.61
CA ASP A 67 4.00 21.16 14.68
C ASP A 67 3.86 20.46 16.03
N ASP A 68 2.70 19.85 16.31
CA ASP A 68 2.47 19.08 17.54
C ASP A 68 3.45 17.92 17.65
N LEU A 69 3.59 17.12 16.59
CA LEU A 69 4.52 15.99 16.56
C LEU A 69 6.00 16.42 16.58
N ALA A 70 6.33 17.55 15.97
CA ALA A 70 7.69 18.09 15.96
C ALA A 70 8.12 18.63 17.34
N ALA A 71 7.16 19.16 18.10
CA ALA A 71 7.35 19.71 19.45
C ALA A 71 7.17 18.65 20.55
N ALA A 72 6.51 17.53 20.26
CA ALA A 72 6.22 16.48 21.22
C ALA A 72 7.48 16.02 21.98
N ASP A 73 7.25 15.71 23.26
CA ASP A 73 8.19 14.93 24.05
C ASP A 73 8.26 13.49 23.49
N GLU A 74 9.47 12.93 23.46
CA GLU A 74 9.72 11.67 22.77
C GLU A 74 9.11 10.48 23.52
N ASP A 75 9.21 10.47 24.85
CA ASP A 75 8.63 9.41 25.69
C ASP A 75 7.10 9.45 25.61
N THR A 76 6.52 10.65 25.68
CA THR A 76 5.07 10.85 25.51
C THR A 76 4.57 10.37 24.15
N LEU A 77 5.30 10.68 23.07
CA LEU A 77 4.95 10.23 21.73
C LEU A 77 5.07 8.70 21.61
N ALA A 78 6.16 8.13 22.12
CA ALA A 78 6.40 6.69 22.12
C ALA A 78 5.32 5.92 22.89
N ASP A 79 4.89 6.44 24.04
CA ASP A 79 3.80 5.86 24.83
C ASP A 79 2.44 5.96 24.13
N THR A 80 2.17 7.08 23.45
CA THR A 80 0.92 7.27 22.70
C THR A 80 0.76 6.24 21.58
N ILE A 81 1.86 5.92 20.88
CA ILE A 81 1.89 4.93 19.80
C ILE A 81 2.35 3.54 20.23
N ARG A 82 2.44 3.26 21.54
CA ARG A 82 3.04 2.05 22.12
C ARG A 82 2.62 0.70 21.50
N PRO A 83 1.37 0.48 21.06
CA PRO A 83 0.99 -0.78 20.40
C PRO A 83 1.70 -1.03 19.06
N VAL A 84 2.22 0.01 18.42
CA VAL A 84 2.94 -0.09 17.15
C VAL A 84 4.28 -0.79 17.38
N ALA A 85 4.59 -1.77 16.52
CA ALA A 85 5.89 -2.44 16.55
C ALA A 85 7.04 -1.42 16.38
N PHE A 86 8.07 -1.51 17.21
CA PHE A 86 9.19 -0.57 17.26
C PHE A 86 8.78 0.89 17.58
N HIS A 87 7.76 1.08 18.42
CA HIS A 87 7.19 2.39 18.77
C HIS A 87 8.25 3.43 19.17
N ALA A 88 9.22 3.11 20.03
CA ALA A 88 10.25 4.06 20.45
C ALA A 88 11.05 4.63 19.26
N THR A 89 11.60 3.75 18.42
CA THR A 89 12.31 4.16 17.20
C THR A 89 11.41 4.89 16.21
N LYS A 90 10.13 4.51 16.11
CA LYS A 90 9.17 5.20 15.25
C LYS A 90 8.79 6.57 15.77
N ALA A 91 8.70 6.78 17.08
CA ALA A 91 8.45 8.07 17.70
C ALA A 91 9.59 9.05 17.38
N GLU A 92 10.84 8.64 17.61
CA GLU A 92 12.04 9.42 17.28
C GLU A 92 12.06 9.82 15.79
N ARG A 93 11.81 8.84 14.89
CA ARG A 93 11.78 9.05 13.44
C ARG A 93 10.65 9.95 13.00
N LEU A 94 9.43 9.72 13.50
CA LEU A 94 8.25 10.50 13.17
C LEU A 94 8.45 11.96 13.58
N ARG A 95 8.94 12.20 14.80
CA ARG A 95 9.27 13.54 15.29
C ARG A 95 10.34 14.22 14.43
N SER A 96 11.42 13.50 14.09
CA SER A 96 12.48 14.02 13.22
C SER A 96 11.99 14.36 11.82
N LEU A 97 11.13 13.50 11.27
CA LEU A 97 10.47 13.70 9.98
C LEU A 97 9.57 14.93 10.02
N CYS A 98 8.69 15.07 11.03
CA CYS A 98 7.83 16.23 11.19
C CYS A 98 8.64 17.54 11.31
N ARG A 99 9.72 17.55 12.10
CA ARG A 99 10.67 18.69 12.17
C ARG A 99 11.26 19.06 10.82
N TYR A 100 11.66 18.08 10.03
CA TYR A 100 12.17 18.31 8.69
C TYR A 100 11.13 18.98 7.81
N VAL A 101 9.90 18.46 7.79
CA VAL A 101 8.81 18.98 6.96
C VAL A 101 8.41 20.38 7.38
N VAL A 102 8.21 20.64 8.68
CA VAL A 102 7.90 21.99 9.20
C VAL A 102 8.96 23.00 8.75
N ARG A 103 10.24 22.68 8.96
CA ARG A 103 11.33 23.61 8.66
C ARG A 103 11.50 23.91 7.17
N ARG A 104 11.30 22.92 6.29
CA ARG A 104 11.65 23.04 4.87
C ARG A 104 10.46 23.28 3.95
N HIS A 105 9.27 22.82 4.33
CA HIS A 105 8.07 22.84 3.50
C HIS A 105 6.86 23.46 4.22
N GLY A 106 6.86 23.52 5.55
CA GLY A 106 5.75 23.99 6.38
C GLY A 106 4.59 23.00 6.50
N SER A 107 4.28 22.24 5.43
CA SER A 107 3.20 21.25 5.44
C SER A 107 3.54 20.01 4.60
N VAL A 108 2.85 18.90 4.89
CA VAL A 108 2.92 17.68 4.06
C VAL A 108 2.44 17.96 2.63
N ALA A 109 1.40 18.78 2.48
CA ALA A 109 0.86 19.14 1.17
C ALA A 109 1.90 19.89 0.31
N ASN A 110 2.72 20.76 0.91
CA ASN A 110 3.80 21.45 0.20
C ASN A 110 4.95 20.51 -0.15
N LEU A 111 5.35 19.62 0.77
CA LEU A 111 6.36 18.59 0.50
C LEU A 111 5.96 17.72 -0.70
N LEU A 112 4.69 17.29 -0.73
CA LEU A 112 4.16 16.35 -1.72
C LEU A 112 3.37 17.03 -2.86
N ALA A 113 3.59 18.33 -3.08
CA ALA A 113 2.82 19.09 -4.06
C ALA A 113 3.08 18.60 -5.49
N ARG A 114 2.02 18.42 -6.29
CA ARG A 114 2.13 17.90 -7.67
C ARG A 114 2.81 18.84 -8.67
N ASN A 115 3.05 20.09 -8.31
CA ASN A 115 3.89 21.00 -9.11
C ASN A 115 5.39 20.69 -8.95
N ARG A 116 5.78 19.86 -7.97
CA ARG A 116 7.11 19.31 -7.83
C ARG A 116 7.22 18.01 -8.63
N GLU A 117 8.34 17.81 -9.30
CA GLU A 117 8.58 16.58 -10.05
C GLU A 117 8.68 15.37 -9.13
N THR A 118 7.99 14.28 -9.47
CA THR A 118 7.97 13.04 -8.66
C THR A 118 9.36 12.52 -8.30
N PRO A 119 10.36 12.46 -9.21
CA PRO A 119 11.70 11.99 -8.85
C PRO A 119 12.40 12.88 -7.80
N VAL A 120 12.15 14.20 -7.82
CA VAL A 120 12.72 15.15 -6.86
C VAL A 120 12.13 14.92 -5.47
N VAL A 121 10.80 14.84 -5.38
CA VAL A 121 10.12 14.57 -4.09
C VAL A 121 10.50 13.20 -3.55
N ARG A 122 10.57 12.18 -4.42
CA ARG A 122 10.98 10.82 -4.04
C ARG A 122 12.42 10.78 -3.53
N GLY A 123 13.35 11.43 -4.22
CA GLY A 123 14.74 11.52 -3.79
C GLY A 123 14.90 12.21 -2.44
N GLU A 124 14.11 13.27 -2.21
CA GLU A 124 14.06 13.94 -0.91
C GLU A 124 13.53 13.02 0.19
N LEU A 125 12.41 12.32 -0.02
CA LEU A 125 11.87 11.36 0.94
C LEU A 125 12.86 10.24 1.27
N LEU A 126 13.51 9.66 0.26
CA LEU A 126 14.51 8.58 0.43
C LEU A 126 15.78 9.04 1.15
N SER A 127 16.08 10.33 1.15
CA SER A 127 17.20 10.89 1.92
C SER A 127 16.93 10.95 3.43
N LEU A 128 15.67 10.79 3.84
CA LEU A 128 15.27 10.91 5.24
C LEU A 128 15.46 9.57 5.98
N PRO A 129 16.10 9.57 7.17
CA PRO A 129 16.31 8.36 7.94
C PRO A 129 15.01 7.60 8.24
N GLY A 130 15.00 6.30 7.93
CA GLY A 130 13.83 5.43 8.18
C GLY A 130 12.75 5.47 7.10
N ILE A 131 12.92 6.24 6.03
CA ILE A 131 12.04 6.22 4.86
C ILE A 131 12.65 5.34 3.76
N GLY A 132 12.11 4.13 3.61
CA GLY A 132 12.44 3.23 2.51
C GLY A 132 11.58 3.46 1.27
N GLU A 133 11.86 2.74 0.18
CA GLU A 133 11.17 2.89 -1.10
C GLU A 133 9.65 2.68 -1.02
N GLU A 134 9.20 1.65 -0.28
CA GLU A 134 7.78 1.38 -0.08
C GLU A 134 7.07 2.53 0.65
N THR A 135 7.66 3.06 1.72
CA THR A 135 7.09 4.20 2.47
C THR A 135 7.09 5.48 1.65
N ALA A 136 8.18 5.76 0.92
CA ALA A 136 8.25 6.94 0.05
C ALA A 136 7.17 6.88 -1.04
N ASP A 137 7.01 5.73 -1.70
CA ASP A 137 6.00 5.55 -2.74
C ASP A 137 4.57 5.53 -2.16
N ALA A 138 4.36 5.05 -0.93
CA ALA A 138 3.08 5.15 -0.24
C ALA A 138 2.70 6.61 0.07
N MET A 139 3.63 7.41 0.59
CA MET A 139 3.42 8.84 0.83
C MET A 139 3.14 9.59 -0.48
N LEU A 140 3.97 9.37 -1.51
CA LEU A 140 3.79 9.96 -2.83
C LEU A 140 2.44 9.58 -3.45
N SER A 141 2.11 8.29 -3.40
CA SER A 141 0.90 7.76 -4.03
C SER A 141 -0.33 8.20 -3.29
N PHE A 142 -0.47 7.93 -1.98
CA PHE A 142 -1.70 8.12 -1.22
C PHE A 142 -1.87 9.54 -0.66
N ALA A 143 -0.83 10.17 -0.13
CA ALA A 143 -0.91 11.55 0.39
C ALA A 143 -0.66 12.61 -0.70
N GLY A 144 0.29 12.37 -1.61
CA GLY A 144 0.70 13.33 -2.64
C GLY A 144 0.03 13.20 -4.01
N GLN A 145 -0.73 12.12 -4.24
CA GLN A 145 -1.36 11.80 -5.53
C GLN A 145 -0.39 11.71 -6.72
N HIS A 146 0.90 11.49 -6.47
CA HIS A 146 1.88 11.20 -7.51
C HIS A 146 1.62 9.80 -8.10
N PRO A 147 1.85 9.58 -9.40
CA PRO A 147 1.68 8.27 -10.02
C PRO A 147 2.84 7.36 -9.59
N ARG A 148 2.68 6.68 -8.46
CA ARG A 148 3.61 5.67 -7.95
C ARG A 148 2.84 4.45 -7.50
N PHE A 149 3.34 3.28 -7.87
CA PHE A 149 2.79 2.01 -7.39
C PHE A 149 3.47 1.62 -6.08
N VAL A 150 2.73 1.06 -5.12
CA VAL A 150 3.32 0.60 -3.86
C VAL A 150 3.48 -0.91 -3.93
N VAL A 151 4.74 -1.37 -3.96
CA VAL A 151 5.07 -2.81 -3.96
C VAL A 151 5.32 -3.26 -2.53
N ASP A 152 4.28 -3.75 -1.87
CA ASP A 152 4.39 -4.31 -0.53
C ASP A 152 4.58 -5.83 -0.53
N ALA A 153 4.60 -6.41 0.67
CA ALA A 153 4.70 -7.85 0.86
C ALA A 153 3.48 -8.64 0.32
N TYR A 154 2.32 -8.01 0.10
CA TYR A 154 1.13 -8.64 -0.48
C TYR A 154 1.29 -8.77 -1.99
N ALA A 155 1.58 -7.67 -2.68
CA ALA A 155 1.81 -7.65 -4.13
C ALA A 155 2.93 -8.64 -4.52
N ARG A 156 4.05 -8.59 -3.79
CA ARG A 156 5.20 -9.48 -4.03
C ARG A 156 4.85 -10.96 -3.86
N ARG A 157 4.14 -11.30 -2.78
CA ARG A 157 3.74 -12.68 -2.50
C ARG A 157 2.70 -13.21 -3.49
N ALA A 158 1.76 -12.36 -3.88
CA ALA A 158 0.72 -12.72 -4.86
C ALA A 158 1.36 -13.11 -6.21
N PHE A 159 2.21 -12.24 -6.76
CA PHE A 159 2.80 -12.45 -8.09
C PHE A 159 3.84 -13.57 -8.11
N MET A 160 4.61 -13.75 -7.02
CA MET A 160 5.46 -14.92 -6.83
C MET A 160 4.68 -16.25 -6.92
N ARG A 161 3.45 -16.30 -6.39
CA ARG A 161 2.63 -17.54 -6.36
C ARG A 161 1.85 -17.78 -7.64
N ILE A 162 1.30 -16.72 -8.24
CA ILE A 162 0.49 -16.79 -9.47
C ILE A 162 1.38 -16.96 -10.71
N GLY A 163 2.69 -16.68 -10.61
CA GLY A 163 3.60 -16.64 -11.76
C GLY A 163 3.24 -15.47 -12.68
N GLY A 164 2.91 -14.32 -12.09
CA GLY A 164 2.03 -13.33 -12.72
C GLY A 164 2.54 -12.68 -14.01
N PHE A 165 3.86 -12.68 -14.25
CA PHE A 165 4.46 -12.19 -15.51
C PHE A 165 5.52 -13.17 -16.05
N GLY A 166 5.42 -14.44 -15.66
CA GLY A 166 6.53 -15.38 -15.78
C GLY A 166 7.69 -15.07 -14.83
N GLY A 167 8.88 -15.56 -15.20
CA GLY A 167 10.08 -15.51 -14.36
C GLY A 167 10.11 -16.56 -13.26
N ASP A 168 11.31 -16.90 -12.81
CA ASP A 168 11.50 -17.84 -11.70
C ASP A 168 10.94 -17.25 -10.39
N ARG A 169 10.33 -18.10 -9.57
CA ARG A 169 9.88 -17.75 -8.20
C ARG A 169 11.01 -17.11 -7.39
N ASP A 170 12.24 -17.57 -7.58
CA ASP A 170 13.41 -17.02 -6.92
C ASP A 170 13.70 -15.57 -7.33
N TRP A 171 13.38 -15.18 -8.57
CA TRP A 171 13.51 -13.79 -9.01
C TRP A 171 12.52 -12.92 -8.24
N TRP A 172 11.25 -13.30 -8.16
CA TRP A 172 10.25 -12.58 -7.37
C TRP A 172 10.64 -12.43 -5.90
N PHE A 173 11.42 -13.38 -5.36
CA PHE A 173 11.94 -13.31 -4.00
C PHE A 173 13.15 -12.38 -3.84
N ARG A 174 13.95 -12.14 -4.89
CA ARG A 174 15.20 -11.36 -4.80
C ARG A 174 15.18 -10.04 -5.55
N ALA A 175 14.19 -9.83 -6.41
CA ALA A 175 14.06 -8.65 -7.23
C ALA A 175 14.08 -7.38 -6.36
N PRO A 176 14.89 -6.37 -6.74
CA PRO A 176 14.91 -5.10 -6.05
C PRO A 176 13.55 -4.40 -6.23
N TYR A 177 13.21 -3.53 -5.27
CA TYR A 177 11.90 -2.88 -5.25
C TYR A 177 11.63 -2.08 -6.53
N HIS A 178 12.62 -1.35 -7.05
CA HIS A 178 12.45 -0.54 -8.27
C HIS A 178 12.10 -1.39 -9.51
N GLU A 179 12.68 -2.58 -9.68
CA GLU A 179 12.32 -3.47 -10.79
C GLU A 179 10.87 -3.96 -10.67
N LEU A 180 10.44 -4.32 -9.46
CA LEU A 180 9.05 -4.70 -9.21
C LEU A 180 8.11 -3.53 -9.45
N HIS A 181 8.47 -2.34 -8.96
CA HIS A 181 7.72 -1.11 -9.18
C HIS A 181 7.51 -0.86 -10.66
N ASP A 182 8.59 -0.83 -11.44
CA ASP A 182 8.55 -0.49 -12.87
C ASP A 182 7.72 -1.52 -13.64
N LEU A 183 7.83 -2.79 -13.28
CA LEU A 183 7.03 -3.85 -13.87
C LEU A 183 5.52 -3.62 -13.70
N PHE A 184 5.06 -3.33 -12.47
CA PHE A 184 3.64 -3.02 -12.23
C PHE A 184 3.24 -1.70 -12.87
N TYR A 185 4.07 -0.67 -12.74
CA TYR A 185 3.81 0.67 -13.24
C TYR A 185 3.60 0.67 -14.75
N ASP A 186 4.51 0.04 -15.50
CA ASP A 186 4.45 -0.03 -16.96
C ASP A 186 3.29 -0.94 -17.44
N ALA A 187 3.05 -2.06 -16.76
CA ALA A 187 1.90 -2.92 -17.06
C ALA A 187 0.56 -2.19 -16.89
N ILE A 188 0.39 -1.43 -15.81
CA ILE A 188 -0.85 -0.66 -15.56
C ILE A 188 -0.95 0.48 -16.57
N ARG A 189 0.16 1.18 -16.85
CA ARG A 189 0.20 2.29 -17.81
C ARG A 189 -0.23 1.84 -19.21
N ALA A 190 0.25 0.70 -19.67
CA ALA A 190 -0.05 0.17 -20.99
C ALA A 190 -1.54 -0.16 -21.18
N GLU A 191 -2.26 -0.52 -20.10
CA GLU A 191 -3.70 -0.83 -20.13
C GLU A 191 -4.56 0.25 -19.48
N LEU A 192 -4.04 1.45 -19.26
CA LEU A 192 -4.75 2.57 -18.61
C LEU A 192 -6.16 2.82 -19.17
N PRO A 193 -6.40 2.77 -20.50
CA PRO A 193 -7.76 2.92 -21.04
C PRO A 193 -8.75 1.86 -20.53
N ARG A 194 -8.29 0.64 -20.21
CA ARG A 194 -9.16 -0.41 -19.63
C ARG A 194 -9.48 -0.12 -18.18
N TYR A 195 -8.48 0.24 -17.36
CA TYR A 195 -8.69 0.63 -15.96
C TYR A 195 -9.64 1.83 -15.85
N GLY A 196 -9.52 2.81 -16.76
CA GLY A 196 -10.41 3.97 -16.79
C GLY A 196 -11.89 3.62 -17.01
N ARG A 197 -12.20 2.44 -17.58
CA ARG A 197 -13.59 1.95 -17.77
C ARG A 197 -14.15 1.23 -16.54
N CYS A 198 -13.35 0.99 -15.50
CA CYS A 198 -13.76 0.29 -14.28
C CYS A 198 -14.43 1.21 -13.23
N GLY A 199 -14.70 2.48 -13.55
CA GLY A 199 -15.38 3.40 -12.63
C GLY A 199 -14.53 3.80 -11.43
N LEU A 200 -13.31 4.29 -11.68
CA LEU A 200 -12.37 4.75 -10.64
C LEU A 200 -12.79 6.13 -10.09
N ASN A 201 -13.82 6.16 -9.24
CA ASN A 201 -14.32 7.39 -8.61
C ASN A 201 -13.37 7.89 -7.51
N SER A 202 -12.19 8.37 -7.91
CA SER A 202 -11.14 8.86 -7.02
C SER A 202 -10.90 10.36 -7.22
N GLN A 203 -10.46 11.03 -6.14
CA GLN A 203 -9.95 12.41 -6.22
C GLN A 203 -8.56 12.49 -6.88
N ALA A 204 -7.85 11.35 -7.00
CA ALA A 204 -6.55 11.30 -7.66
C ALA A 204 -6.70 11.24 -9.19
N PRO A 205 -5.69 11.71 -9.95
CA PRO A 205 -5.68 11.56 -11.41
C PRO A 205 -5.87 10.11 -11.85
N GLY A 206 -6.51 9.88 -13.01
CA GLY A 206 -6.95 8.55 -13.44
C GLY A 206 -5.86 7.46 -13.42
N PHE A 207 -4.62 7.79 -13.77
CA PHE A 207 -3.52 6.81 -13.68
C PHE A 207 -3.12 6.51 -12.23
N THR A 208 -2.99 7.52 -11.38
CA THR A 208 -2.77 7.33 -9.93
C THR A 208 -3.91 6.53 -9.30
N ALA A 209 -5.16 6.80 -9.69
CA ALA A 209 -6.32 6.06 -9.23
C ALA A 209 -6.24 4.57 -9.62
N ALA A 210 -5.83 4.25 -10.85
CA ALA A 210 -5.63 2.87 -11.29
C ALA A 210 -4.52 2.18 -10.50
N LEU A 211 -3.38 2.85 -10.26
CA LEU A 211 -2.28 2.32 -9.46
C LEU A 211 -2.72 1.98 -8.03
N ARG A 212 -3.45 2.90 -7.39
CA ARG A 212 -3.98 2.72 -6.02
C ARG A 212 -4.98 1.58 -5.95
N ASP A 213 -5.90 1.48 -6.91
CA ASP A 213 -6.91 0.42 -6.91
C ASP A 213 -6.28 -0.95 -7.18
N VAL A 214 -5.34 -1.08 -8.11
CA VAL A 214 -4.59 -2.34 -8.29
C VAL A 214 -3.87 -2.73 -7.00
N HIS A 215 -3.21 -1.78 -6.32
CA HIS A 215 -2.58 -2.05 -5.02
C HIS A 215 -3.60 -2.54 -3.99
N ALA A 216 -4.74 -1.85 -3.85
CA ALA A 216 -5.83 -2.23 -2.97
C ALA A 216 -6.30 -3.68 -3.20
N GLN A 217 -6.56 -4.04 -4.45
CA GLN A 217 -7.00 -5.39 -4.82
C GLN A 217 -5.97 -6.48 -4.47
N LEU A 218 -4.67 -6.20 -4.60
CA LEU A 218 -3.61 -7.14 -4.21
C LEU A 218 -3.47 -7.26 -2.70
N THR A 219 -3.68 -6.17 -1.98
CA THR A 219 -3.71 -6.17 -0.52
C THR A 219 -4.88 -6.99 0.00
N GLU A 220 -6.09 -6.82 -0.55
CA GLU A 220 -7.26 -7.64 -0.19
C GLU A 220 -7.01 -9.13 -0.46
N LEU A 221 -6.50 -9.46 -1.65
CA LEU A 221 -6.10 -10.84 -1.94
C LEU A 221 -5.16 -11.40 -0.88
N GLY A 222 -4.13 -10.63 -0.55
CA GLY A 222 -3.09 -11.02 0.38
C GLY A 222 -3.57 -11.19 1.82
N LYS A 223 -4.58 -10.41 2.23
CA LYS A 223 -5.16 -10.42 3.57
C LYS A 223 -6.24 -11.48 3.75
N HIS A 224 -7.03 -11.76 2.73
CA HIS A 224 -8.16 -12.68 2.83
C HIS A 224 -7.81 -14.12 2.45
N HIS A 225 -7.08 -14.31 1.35
CA HIS A 225 -6.89 -15.64 0.77
C HIS A 225 -5.43 -16.04 0.61
N CYS A 226 -4.60 -15.18 0.00
CA CYS A 226 -3.20 -15.44 -0.28
C CYS A 226 -2.34 -15.19 0.96
N LEU A 227 -2.69 -15.83 2.08
CA LEU A 227 -2.03 -15.68 3.38
C LEU A 227 -0.56 -16.11 3.33
N LYS A 228 0.28 -15.54 4.20
CA LYS A 228 1.71 -15.87 4.29
C LYS A 228 1.91 -17.39 4.51
N SER A 229 1.18 -17.95 5.47
CA SER A 229 1.07 -19.38 5.75
C SER A 229 -0.37 -19.85 5.53
N ALA A 230 -0.56 -21.12 5.16
CA ALA A 230 -1.86 -21.74 4.94
C ALA A 230 -2.83 -20.90 4.06
N PRO A 231 -2.47 -20.63 2.78
CA PRO A 231 -3.35 -19.87 1.88
C PRO A 231 -4.71 -20.56 1.71
N ARG A 232 -5.78 -19.77 1.69
CA ARG A 232 -7.18 -20.22 1.57
C ARG A 232 -7.60 -20.19 0.09
N CYS A 233 -6.98 -21.04 -0.73
CA CYS A 233 -7.24 -21.04 -2.18
C CYS A 233 -8.69 -21.46 -2.50
N ARG A 234 -9.12 -22.63 -2.00
CA ARG A 234 -10.48 -23.17 -2.17
C ARG A 234 -11.28 -23.14 -0.87
N GLY A 235 -11.11 -22.07 -0.09
CA GLY A 235 -11.73 -21.95 1.21
C GLY A 235 -12.02 -20.51 1.55
N GLN A 236 -12.93 -20.35 2.51
CA GLN A 236 -13.42 -19.05 2.91
C GLN A 236 -12.26 -18.13 3.31
N GLY A 237 -12.30 -16.89 2.83
CA GLY A 237 -11.36 -15.86 3.22
C GLY A 237 -11.44 -15.59 4.72
N VAL A 238 -10.31 -15.26 5.33
CA VAL A 238 -10.30 -14.83 6.74
C VAL A 238 -10.75 -13.38 6.84
N ALA A 239 -11.29 -12.97 7.97
CA ALA A 239 -11.51 -11.54 8.23
C ALA A 239 -10.16 -10.79 8.13
N GLY A 240 -10.17 -9.67 7.41
CA GLY A 240 -9.04 -8.76 7.23
C GLY A 240 -8.82 -7.90 8.46
N TRP A 241 -8.68 -6.59 8.27
CA TRP A 241 -8.47 -5.65 9.37
C TRP A 241 -9.73 -5.36 10.16
N LYS A 242 -9.61 -5.42 11.49
CA LYS A 242 -10.68 -4.99 12.39
C LYS A 242 -10.97 -3.51 12.15
N GLY A 243 -12.25 -3.16 11.99
CA GLY A 243 -12.67 -1.78 11.78
C GLY A 243 -12.42 -1.22 10.37
N TYR A 244 -11.96 -2.05 9.42
CA TYR A 244 -11.82 -1.63 8.03
C TYR A 244 -13.14 -1.76 7.27
N PHE A 245 -13.50 -0.71 6.56
CA PHE A 245 -14.84 -0.51 5.99
C PHE A 245 -15.16 -1.44 4.82
N HIS A 246 -14.16 -1.95 4.08
CA HIS A 246 -14.42 -2.86 2.95
C HIS A 246 -14.51 -4.33 3.36
N CYS A 247 -13.62 -4.77 4.23
CA CYS A 247 -13.55 -6.16 4.66
C CYS A 247 -14.81 -6.60 5.42
N VAL A 248 -15.36 -5.71 6.24
CA VAL A 248 -16.46 -6.05 7.15
C VAL A 248 -17.70 -6.48 6.38
N ASP A 249 -18.05 -5.80 5.29
CA ASP A 249 -19.26 -6.15 4.54
C ASP A 249 -19.01 -7.29 3.54
N HIS A 250 -17.84 -7.34 2.90
CA HIS A 250 -17.49 -8.42 1.96
C HIS A 250 -17.40 -9.80 2.63
N CYS A 251 -16.80 -9.87 3.83
CA CYS A 251 -16.55 -11.16 4.49
C CYS A 251 -17.71 -11.64 5.39
N ARG A 252 -18.63 -10.76 5.81
CA ARG A 252 -19.67 -11.09 6.81
C ARG A 252 -20.75 -12.02 6.29
N ASP A 253 -21.17 -11.85 5.03
CA ASP A 253 -22.34 -12.57 4.50
C ASP A 253 -21.98 -13.90 3.82
N GLY A 254 -20.74 -14.38 4.00
CA GLY A 254 -20.26 -15.59 3.35
C GLY A 254 -19.95 -15.41 1.86
N ALA A 255 -19.94 -14.18 1.32
CA ALA A 255 -19.63 -13.89 -0.08
C ALA A 255 -18.16 -14.21 -0.46
N CYS A 256 -17.26 -14.24 0.53
CA CYS A 256 -15.83 -14.54 0.35
C CYS A 256 -15.53 -16.04 0.47
N THR A 257 -16.19 -16.88 -0.36
CA THR A 257 -16.14 -18.35 -0.26
C THR A 257 -14.83 -18.98 -0.74
N GLU A 258 -14.26 -18.48 -1.83
CA GLU A 258 -13.01 -18.97 -2.41
C GLU A 258 -12.19 -17.82 -2.99
N CYS A 259 -10.88 -18.05 -3.15
CA CYS A 259 -9.99 -17.05 -3.74
C CYS A 259 -10.34 -16.84 -5.23
N PRO A 260 -10.60 -15.61 -5.70
CA PRO A 260 -10.97 -15.36 -7.10
C PRO A 260 -9.88 -15.72 -8.13
N LEU A 261 -8.68 -16.05 -7.66
CA LEU A 261 -7.52 -16.43 -8.47
C LEU A 261 -7.05 -17.88 -8.25
N TRP A 262 -7.82 -18.74 -7.55
CA TRP A 262 -7.35 -20.09 -7.23
C TRP A 262 -7.05 -20.93 -8.46
N GLU A 263 -7.90 -20.88 -9.49
CA GLU A 263 -7.70 -21.62 -10.75
C GLU A 263 -6.42 -21.17 -11.47
N VAL A 264 -6.17 -19.85 -11.49
CA VAL A 264 -4.96 -19.28 -12.10
C VAL A 264 -3.71 -19.74 -11.35
N CYS A 265 -3.79 -19.84 -10.02
CA CYS A 265 -2.69 -20.36 -9.20
C CYS A 265 -2.46 -21.86 -9.40
N GLU A 266 -3.50 -22.66 -9.65
CA GLU A 266 -3.37 -24.10 -9.87
C GLU A 266 -2.75 -24.41 -11.22
N THR A 267 -3.21 -23.75 -12.28
CA THR A 267 -2.60 -23.89 -13.61
C THR A 267 -1.15 -23.41 -13.61
N GLY A 268 -0.83 -22.33 -12.87
CA GLY A 268 0.54 -21.83 -12.70
C GLY A 268 1.46 -22.71 -11.83
N ARG A 269 0.92 -23.63 -11.03
CA ARG A 269 1.71 -24.61 -10.25
C ARG A 269 2.01 -25.90 -11.00
N GLY A 270 1.19 -26.25 -12.00
CA GLY A 270 1.36 -27.47 -12.80
C GLY A 270 2.33 -27.33 -13.98
N ALA A 271 2.82 -26.13 -14.26
CA ALA A 271 3.73 -25.83 -15.37
C ALA A 271 5.19 -25.55 -14.95
N ALA A 272 5.53 -25.82 -13.68
CA ALA A 272 6.89 -25.69 -13.13
C ALA A 272 7.47 -27.06 -12.80
#